data_AF-A0A6A4YXH0-F1
#
_entry.id   AF-A0A6A4YXH0-F1
#
_cell.length_a   1.000
_cell.length_b   1.000
_cell.length_c   1.000
_cell.angle_alpha   90.00
_cell.angle_beta   90.00
_cell.angle_gamma   90.00
#
_symmetry.space_group_name_H-M   'P 1'
#
loop_
_entity.id
_entity.type
_entity.pdbx_description
1 polymer ?
#
loop_
_entity_poly.entity_id
_entity_poly.type
_entity_poly.pdbx_seq_one_letter_code
_entity_poly.pdbx_strand_id
1 'polypeptide(L)'
;MVAILEDSVRTFLQLPPEDKVNQHGQDVLRTIWRGGQDEDFSEVLWFALRALGFSESAPTYDELQGIVEARAAVTLALMCGASYLNEAGPTSMLDAFDEFRARGQAYVLRRGSSCDMPTKDDVEAFVIPRTYANIIPNSRSFAKWKEQAAAFQTLVTKAEANGRHTGYGGVTTPSEGRPTAHTVGQEVHAPPLTGKGVTPTSPPPGLLPYVSLRQSVADQEARIAMLQDQLSTALMAGLLGQKRDDAIFSKYTPDKIPKYSEGQALPSELIQSVEAQSRLYGGGTKIKVQMFKDSLGLPELAWAVQTMCDNGWDVDRCSDDDWNSLVERFYTRFAGTIEQREMAYLAIEQGVSKGIYERLDKYLSRVMGLARLARKHGDDRGLICHALRGLRDPVSRPALTTLVAVHTKWGSFCEAAHEIMAVTCVGGASRINAIEQGED
;
A
#
# COMPACT_ATOMS: atom_id res chain seq x y z
N MET A 1 -15.80 40.47 -1.60
CA MET A 1 -16.38 39.29 -0.92
C MET A 1 -15.28 38.30 -0.53
N VAL A 2 -14.33 37.98 -1.42
CA VAL A 2 -13.06 37.28 -1.07
C VAL A 2 -12.39 37.86 0.19
N ALA A 3 -12.31 39.19 0.32
CA ALA A 3 -11.78 39.83 1.53
C ALA A 3 -12.49 39.45 2.85
N ILE A 4 -13.79 39.10 2.82
CA ILE A 4 -14.56 38.65 3.99
C ILE A 4 -14.17 37.21 4.35
N LEU A 5 -13.98 36.36 3.34
CA LEU A 5 -13.48 35.00 3.55
C LEU A 5 -12.04 34.99 4.04
N GLU A 6 -11.16 35.83 3.49
CA GLU A 6 -9.80 35.98 4.00
C GLU A 6 -9.78 36.46 5.45
N ASP A 7 -10.65 37.40 5.82
CA ASP A 7 -10.77 37.86 7.19
C ASP A 7 -11.27 36.75 8.13
N SER A 8 -12.21 35.93 7.66
CA SER A 8 -12.66 34.74 8.37
C SER A 8 -11.55 33.70 8.53
N VAL A 9 -10.72 33.50 7.49
CA VAL A 9 -9.52 32.65 7.55
C VAL A 9 -8.53 33.18 8.58
N ARG A 10 -8.20 34.48 8.56
CA ARG A 10 -7.31 35.10 9.55
C ARG A 10 -7.86 34.93 10.96
N THR A 11 -9.14 35.20 11.14
CA THR A 11 -9.84 35.04 12.42
C THR A 11 -9.68 33.62 12.93
N PHE A 12 -9.99 32.62 12.10
CA PHE A 12 -9.87 31.21 12.49
C PHE A 12 -8.43 30.83 12.86
N LEU A 13 -7.44 31.26 12.07
CA LEU A 13 -6.04 30.94 12.30
C LEU A 13 -5.50 31.56 13.59
N GLN A 14 -5.98 32.75 13.96
CA GLN A 14 -5.63 33.48 15.18
C GLN A 14 -6.31 32.94 16.44
N LEU A 15 -7.34 32.10 16.32
CA LEU A 15 -7.98 31.48 17.48
C LEU A 15 -6.99 30.58 18.25
N PRO A 16 -7.04 30.55 19.58
CA PRO A 16 -6.38 29.52 20.37
C PRO A 16 -6.81 28.10 19.96
N PRO A 17 -5.95 27.08 20.08
CA PRO A 17 -6.29 25.69 19.70
C PRO A 17 -7.59 25.16 20.30
N GLU A 18 -7.88 25.50 21.56
CA GLU A 18 -9.11 25.16 22.28
C GLU A 18 -10.36 25.82 21.69
N ASP A 19 -10.20 27.01 21.12
CA ASP A 19 -11.30 27.77 20.51
C ASP A 19 -11.58 27.34 19.07
N LYS A 20 -10.59 26.76 18.38
CA LYS A 20 -10.79 26.19 17.03
C LYS A 20 -11.78 25.02 17.03
N VAL A 21 -11.86 24.28 18.13
CA VAL A 21 -12.72 23.10 18.27
C VAL A 21 -14.06 23.38 18.97
N ASN A 22 -14.21 24.56 19.57
CA ASN A 22 -15.45 24.95 20.25
C ASN A 22 -16.46 25.58 19.27
N GLN A 23 -17.63 25.99 19.78
CA GLN A 23 -18.68 26.57 18.97
C GLN A 23 -18.21 27.80 18.16
N HIS A 24 -17.35 28.64 18.72
CA HIS A 24 -16.86 29.85 18.07
C HIS A 24 -16.00 29.51 16.84
N GLY A 25 -15.03 28.61 16.97
CA GLY A 25 -14.25 28.13 15.82
C GLY A 25 -15.13 27.47 14.75
N GLN A 26 -16.14 26.69 15.17
CA GLN A 26 -17.10 26.06 14.25
C GLN A 26 -17.99 27.09 13.53
N ASP A 27 -18.35 28.20 14.18
CA ASP A 27 -19.12 29.28 13.56
C ASP A 27 -18.30 30.01 12.48
N VAL A 28 -17.00 30.23 12.71
CA VAL A 28 -16.09 30.81 11.72
C VAL A 28 -15.93 29.88 10.52
N LEU A 29 -15.71 28.57 10.75
CA LEU A 29 -15.64 27.59 9.65
C LEU A 29 -16.96 27.52 8.86
N ARG A 30 -18.11 27.58 9.54
CA ARG A 30 -19.42 27.63 8.88
C ARG A 30 -19.61 28.88 8.03
N THR A 31 -19.01 30.00 8.41
CA THR A 31 -19.03 31.23 7.61
C THR A 31 -18.26 31.03 6.31
N ILE A 32 -17.09 30.39 6.38
CA ILE A 32 -16.27 30.02 5.21
C ILE A 32 -16.99 29.02 4.32
N TRP A 33 -17.60 27.98 4.92
CA TRP A 33 -18.40 26.98 4.21
C TRP A 33 -19.62 27.56 3.48
N ARG A 34 -20.23 28.61 4.04
CA ARG A 34 -21.42 29.28 3.49
C ARG A 34 -21.13 30.43 2.54
N GLY A 35 -19.88 30.63 2.11
CA GLY A 35 -19.50 31.69 1.18
C GLY A 35 -20.39 31.76 -0.10
N GLY A 36 -20.30 32.85 -0.85
CA GLY A 36 -21.09 33.09 -2.07
C GLY A 36 -20.76 32.11 -3.22
N GLN A 37 -21.56 32.16 -4.31
CA GLN A 37 -21.31 31.38 -5.53
C GLN A 37 -20.24 31.97 -6.46
N ASP A 38 -19.99 33.28 -6.34
CA ASP A 38 -19.09 34.05 -7.19
C ASP A 38 -17.69 34.24 -6.57
N GLU A 39 -17.33 33.43 -5.58
CA GLU A 39 -16.08 33.57 -4.83
C GLU A 39 -15.00 32.66 -5.41
N ASP A 40 -13.80 33.23 -5.61
CA ASP A 40 -12.62 32.46 -5.99
C ASP A 40 -12.04 31.76 -4.76
N PHE A 41 -12.61 30.60 -4.44
CA PHE A 41 -12.10 29.76 -3.35
C PHE A 41 -10.69 29.22 -3.61
N SER A 42 -10.18 29.27 -4.85
CA SER A 42 -8.78 28.94 -5.15
C SER A 42 -7.87 29.99 -4.51
N GLU A 43 -8.18 31.27 -4.70
CA GLU A 43 -7.48 32.39 -4.05
C GLU A 43 -7.56 32.29 -2.52
N VAL A 44 -8.73 31.95 -1.97
CA VAL A 44 -8.92 31.77 -0.52
C VAL A 44 -8.10 30.58 0.03
N LEU A 45 -8.02 29.47 -0.71
CA LEU A 45 -7.18 28.33 -0.32
C LEU A 45 -5.70 28.71 -0.34
N TRP A 46 -5.23 29.39 -1.39
CA TRP A 46 -3.87 29.92 -1.45
C TRP A 46 -3.56 30.84 -0.27
N PHE A 47 -4.47 31.76 0.04
CA PHE A 47 -4.35 32.65 1.19
C PHE A 47 -4.24 31.86 2.50
N ALA A 48 -5.09 30.85 2.71
CA ALA A 48 -5.06 30.00 3.90
C ALA A 48 -3.73 29.23 4.04
N LEU A 49 -3.23 28.61 2.96
CA LEU A 49 -1.96 27.89 2.96
C LEU A 49 -0.79 28.83 3.22
N ARG A 50 -0.77 30.02 2.62
CA ARG A 50 0.27 31.01 2.92
C ARG A 50 0.25 31.43 4.39
N ALA A 51 -0.94 31.68 4.94
CA ALA A 51 -1.10 32.05 6.34
C ALA A 51 -0.72 30.91 7.32
N LEU A 52 -0.81 29.65 6.89
CA LEU A 52 -0.34 28.47 7.63
C LEU A 52 1.19 28.29 7.59
N GLY A 53 1.91 29.01 6.70
CA GLY A 53 3.36 29.00 6.64
C GLY A 53 3.99 28.06 5.61
N PHE A 54 3.23 27.61 4.60
CA PHE A 54 3.80 26.86 3.47
C PHE A 54 4.75 27.75 2.64
N SER A 55 5.85 27.18 2.13
CA SER A 55 6.89 27.96 1.44
C SER A 55 6.42 28.42 0.05
N GLU A 56 6.58 29.71 -0.24
CA GLU A 56 6.14 30.34 -1.49
C GLU A 56 6.83 29.72 -2.72
N SER A 57 6.02 29.24 -3.67
CA SER A 57 6.36 29.02 -5.07
C SER A 57 5.59 30.02 -5.93
N ALA A 58 6.07 30.33 -7.14
CA ALA A 58 5.40 31.28 -8.04
C ALA A 58 3.90 30.90 -8.25
N PRO A 59 2.98 31.88 -8.31
CA PRO A 59 1.55 31.64 -8.37
C PRO A 59 1.14 31.18 -9.77
N THR A 60 1.25 29.88 -10.02
CA THR A 60 0.48 29.20 -11.05
C THR A 60 -0.41 28.22 -10.34
N TYR A 61 -1.71 28.52 -10.28
CA TYR A 61 -2.68 27.61 -9.71
C TYR A 61 -3.78 27.31 -10.70
N ASP A 62 -4.21 26.06 -10.67
CA ASP A 62 -5.40 25.61 -11.38
C ASP A 62 -6.64 26.06 -10.61
N GLU A 63 -7.67 26.51 -11.32
CA GLU A 63 -8.98 26.79 -10.73
C GLU A 63 -9.54 25.52 -10.06
N LEU A 64 -10.05 25.66 -8.84
CA LEU A 64 -10.80 24.60 -8.17
C LEU A 64 -12.12 24.38 -8.91
N GLN A 65 -12.30 23.19 -9.48
CA GLN A 65 -13.57 22.81 -10.09
C GLN A 65 -14.62 22.58 -9.00
N GLY A 66 -15.81 23.16 -9.15
CA GLY A 66 -16.93 22.91 -8.24
C GLY A 66 -16.84 23.64 -6.90
N ILE A 67 -17.86 24.44 -6.59
CA ILE A 67 -17.83 25.33 -5.43
C ILE A 67 -17.81 24.62 -4.08
N VAL A 68 -18.49 23.47 -3.98
CA VAL A 68 -18.56 22.68 -2.74
C VAL A 68 -17.21 22.00 -2.47
N GLU A 69 -16.53 21.55 -3.53
CA GLU A 69 -15.18 20.96 -3.43
C GLU A 69 -14.18 22.00 -2.93
N ALA A 70 -14.27 23.22 -3.47
CA ALA A 70 -13.40 24.31 -3.10
C ALA A 70 -13.59 24.75 -1.63
N ARG A 71 -14.84 24.82 -1.17
CA ARG A 71 -15.17 25.05 0.26
C ARG A 71 -14.65 23.95 1.16
N ALA A 72 -14.76 22.69 0.73
CA ALA A 72 -14.25 21.55 1.50
C ALA A 72 -12.73 21.60 1.60
N ALA A 73 -12.04 21.92 0.51
CA ALA A 73 -10.58 22.06 0.48
C ALA A 73 -10.09 23.15 1.46
N VAL A 74 -10.69 24.35 1.43
CA VAL A 74 -10.37 25.43 2.36
C VAL A 74 -10.64 25.02 3.81
N THR A 75 -11.81 24.43 4.08
CA THR A 75 -12.18 24.02 5.44
C THR A 75 -11.20 22.99 5.99
N LEU A 76 -10.85 21.98 5.20
CA LEU A 76 -9.88 20.95 5.58
C LEU A 76 -8.48 21.51 5.79
N ALA A 77 -8.04 22.44 4.93
CA ALA A 77 -6.76 23.13 5.12
C ALA A 77 -6.69 23.89 6.45
N LEU A 78 -7.78 24.57 6.84
CA LEU A 78 -7.84 25.27 8.13
C LEU A 78 -7.84 24.30 9.31
N MET A 79 -8.53 23.16 9.18
CA MET A 79 -8.66 22.18 10.26
C MET A 79 -7.37 21.40 10.52
N CYS A 80 -6.71 20.90 9.47
CA CYS A 80 -5.56 20.01 9.62
C CYS A 80 -4.28 20.47 8.91
N GLY A 81 -4.28 21.62 8.24
CA GLY A 81 -3.12 22.14 7.51
C GLY A 81 -1.88 22.38 8.36
N ALA A 82 -2.05 22.86 9.60
CA ALA A 82 -0.93 23.02 10.53
C ALA A 82 -0.29 21.68 10.92
N SER A 83 -1.13 20.66 11.23
CA SER A 83 -0.65 19.30 11.49
C SER A 83 0.00 18.71 10.25
N TYR A 84 -0.58 18.91 9.06
CA TYR A 84 -0.01 18.45 7.81
C TYR A 84 1.37 19.07 7.55
N LEU A 85 1.53 20.38 7.71
CA LEU A 85 2.81 21.06 7.54
C LEU A 85 3.89 20.50 8.48
N ASN A 86 3.53 20.24 9.74
CA ASN A 86 4.45 19.68 10.73
C ASN A 86 4.88 18.25 10.40
N GLU A 87 3.96 17.43 9.90
CA GLU A 87 4.19 15.98 9.69
C GLU A 87 4.73 15.65 8.29
N ALA A 88 4.31 16.36 7.24
CA ALA A 88 4.71 16.11 5.85
C ALA A 88 6.18 16.46 5.58
N GLY A 89 6.76 17.38 6.36
CA GLY A 89 8.10 17.93 6.13
C GLY A 89 8.07 19.10 5.14
N PRO A 90 9.23 19.48 4.55
CA PRO A 90 9.29 20.59 3.59
C PRO A 90 8.38 20.30 2.41
N THR A 91 7.26 21.02 2.33
CA THR A 91 6.23 20.84 1.31
C THR A 91 6.03 22.18 0.62
N SER A 92 6.04 22.19 -0.72
CA SER A 92 5.80 23.42 -1.47
C SER A 92 4.34 23.85 -1.33
N MET A 93 4.06 25.15 -1.55
CA MET A 93 2.68 25.64 -1.52
C MET A 93 1.81 25.00 -2.60
N LEU A 94 2.38 24.71 -3.78
CA LEU A 94 1.70 23.99 -4.85
C LEU A 94 1.34 22.55 -4.44
N ASP A 95 2.27 21.81 -3.84
CA ASP A 95 2.01 20.44 -3.37
C ASP A 95 0.91 20.42 -2.29
N ALA A 96 0.92 21.40 -1.39
CA ALA A 96 -0.12 21.55 -0.37
C ALA A 96 -1.48 21.92 -1.00
N PHE A 97 -1.48 22.78 -2.01
CA PHE A 97 -2.70 23.13 -2.74
C PHE A 97 -3.32 21.91 -3.41
N ASP A 98 -2.53 21.12 -4.15
CA ASP A 98 -2.99 19.89 -4.81
C ASP A 98 -3.48 18.85 -3.80
N GLU A 99 -2.80 18.73 -2.67
CA GLU A 99 -3.20 17.84 -1.56
C GLU A 99 -4.58 18.22 -1.00
N PHE A 100 -4.80 19.49 -0.63
CA PHE A 100 -6.06 19.92 -0.05
C PHE A 100 -7.19 19.98 -1.09
N ARG A 101 -6.88 20.27 -2.36
CA ARG A 101 -7.81 20.08 -3.48
C ARG A 101 -8.26 18.63 -3.56
N ALA A 102 -7.33 17.67 -3.54
CA ALA A 102 -7.67 16.25 -3.59
C ALA A 102 -8.53 15.81 -2.39
N ARG A 103 -8.23 16.29 -1.18
CA ARG A 103 -9.03 16.06 0.03
C ARG A 103 -10.45 16.59 -0.10
N GLY A 104 -10.61 17.84 -0.55
CA GLY A 104 -11.92 18.45 -0.78
C GLY A 104 -12.77 17.66 -1.78
N GLN A 105 -12.17 17.23 -2.89
CA GLN A 105 -12.84 16.43 -3.90
C GLN A 105 -13.26 15.04 -3.38
N ALA A 106 -12.40 14.36 -2.62
CA ALA A 106 -12.75 13.06 -2.05
C ALA A 106 -13.89 13.16 -1.02
N TYR A 107 -13.89 14.22 -0.22
CA TYR A 107 -14.96 14.51 0.73
C TYR A 107 -16.31 14.64 0.01
N VAL A 108 -16.37 15.46 -1.04
CA VAL A 108 -17.60 15.66 -1.83
C VAL A 108 -18.02 14.39 -2.56
N LEU A 109 -17.07 13.61 -3.10
CA LEU A 109 -17.38 12.33 -3.74
C LEU A 109 -18.01 11.34 -2.73
N ARG A 110 -17.52 11.30 -1.49
CA ARG A 110 -18.02 10.40 -0.45
C ARG A 110 -19.35 10.84 0.14
N ARG A 111 -19.56 12.14 0.34
CA ARG A 111 -20.75 12.70 1.02
C ARG A 111 -21.85 13.18 0.06
N GLY A 112 -21.54 13.34 -1.22
CA GLY A 112 -22.42 13.91 -2.24
C GLY A 112 -22.34 15.44 -2.34
N SER A 113 -22.95 16.00 -3.39
CA SER A 113 -22.90 17.44 -3.70
C SER A 113 -23.69 18.33 -2.72
N SER A 114 -24.55 17.74 -1.89
CA SER A 114 -25.32 18.42 -0.83
C SER A 114 -24.76 18.09 0.57
N CYS A 115 -23.45 17.85 0.67
CA CYS A 115 -22.81 17.50 1.93
C CYS A 115 -22.82 18.65 2.94
N ASP A 116 -22.76 18.28 4.22
CA ASP A 116 -22.46 19.22 5.28
C ASP A 116 -20.97 19.62 5.26
N MET A 117 -20.58 20.52 6.17
CA MET A 117 -19.19 20.93 6.34
C MET A 117 -18.31 19.77 6.87
N PRO A 118 -17.05 19.63 6.41
CA PRO A 118 -16.11 18.68 6.99
C PRO A 118 -15.96 18.83 8.51
N THR A 119 -15.78 17.70 9.18
CA THR A 119 -15.56 17.58 10.62
C THR A 119 -14.20 16.95 10.92
N LYS A 120 -13.73 17.06 12.17
CA LYS A 120 -12.43 16.51 12.57
C LYS A 120 -12.38 14.98 12.53
N ASP A 121 -13.55 14.35 12.53
CA ASP A 121 -13.71 12.89 12.52
C ASP A 121 -13.80 12.35 11.08
N ASP A 122 -13.85 13.24 10.08
CA ASP A 122 -13.80 12.84 8.67
C ASP A 122 -12.39 12.38 8.28
N VAL A 123 -12.32 11.32 7.48
CA VAL A 123 -11.05 10.69 7.08
C VAL A 123 -10.15 11.67 6.32
N GLU A 124 -10.72 12.64 5.61
CA GLU A 124 -10.01 13.66 4.86
C GLU A 124 -9.33 14.71 5.77
N ALA A 125 -9.74 14.82 7.04
CA ALA A 125 -9.10 15.68 8.04
C ALA A 125 -7.92 14.99 8.74
N PHE A 126 -7.76 13.67 8.58
CA PHE A 126 -6.70 12.91 9.25
C PHE A 126 -5.33 13.17 8.60
N VAL A 127 -4.31 13.36 9.44
CA VAL A 127 -2.90 13.55 9.03
C VAL A 127 -2.07 12.43 9.66
N ILE A 128 -1.35 11.68 8.82
CA ILE A 128 -0.51 10.58 9.27
C ILE A 128 0.77 11.16 9.89
N PRO A 129 1.10 10.85 11.15
CA PRO A 129 2.33 11.33 11.76
C PRO A 129 3.57 10.81 11.04
N ARG A 130 4.61 11.64 10.96
CA ARG A 130 5.88 11.39 10.28
C ARG A 130 6.55 10.10 10.73
N THR A 131 6.41 9.77 12.01
CA THR A 131 6.91 8.53 12.64
C THR A 131 6.40 7.26 11.94
N TYR A 132 5.19 7.31 11.36
CA TYR A 132 4.55 6.18 10.68
C TYR A 132 4.71 6.21 9.16
N ALA A 133 5.26 7.29 8.60
CA ALA A 133 5.35 7.46 7.15
C ALA A 133 6.41 6.57 6.47
N ASN A 134 7.21 5.83 7.25
CA ASN A 134 8.14 4.81 6.74
C ASN A 134 7.45 3.43 6.56
N ILE A 135 6.26 3.26 7.14
CA ILE A 135 5.52 1.99 7.14
C ILE A 135 4.55 1.91 5.94
N ILE A 136 4.09 3.06 5.45
CA ILE A 136 3.16 3.16 4.32
C ILE A 136 3.84 3.98 3.22
N PRO A 137 4.42 3.34 2.18
CA PRO A 137 5.03 4.04 1.05
C PRO A 137 4.00 4.96 0.40
N ASN A 138 4.39 6.20 0.07
CA ASN A 138 3.52 7.24 -0.52
C ASN A 138 2.35 7.73 0.36
N SER A 139 2.30 7.42 1.66
CA SER A 139 1.20 7.82 2.57
C SER A 139 1.14 9.31 2.91
N ARG A 140 2.11 10.09 2.47
CA ARG A 140 2.23 11.50 2.84
C ARG A 140 1.36 12.42 1.98
N SER A 141 0.82 11.92 0.87
CA SER A 141 -0.11 12.67 0.02
C SER A 141 -1.42 11.90 -0.12
N PHE A 142 -2.48 12.54 0.34
CA PHE A 142 -3.87 12.15 0.13
C PHE A 142 -4.23 12.16 -1.36
N ALA A 143 -3.62 13.00 -2.21
CA ALA A 143 -3.82 12.91 -3.66
C ALA A 143 -3.43 11.53 -4.22
N LYS A 144 -2.29 10.98 -3.77
CA LYS A 144 -1.87 9.62 -4.13
C LYS A 144 -2.77 8.55 -3.51
N TRP A 145 -3.26 8.77 -2.29
CA TRP A 145 -4.25 7.89 -1.66
C TRP A 145 -5.59 7.89 -2.42
N LYS A 146 -6.01 9.05 -2.94
CA LYS A 146 -7.24 9.22 -3.71
C LYS A 146 -7.15 8.57 -5.09
N GLU A 147 -6.01 8.60 -5.77
CA GLU A 147 -5.84 7.83 -7.01
C GLU A 147 -6.05 6.32 -6.77
N GLN A 148 -5.57 5.82 -5.63
CA GLN A 148 -5.78 4.43 -5.21
C GLN A 148 -7.24 4.18 -4.75
N ALA A 149 -7.86 5.13 -4.05
CA ALA A 149 -9.25 5.03 -3.60
C ALA A 149 -10.26 5.20 -4.75
N ALA A 150 -9.98 6.01 -5.77
CA ALA A 150 -10.79 6.14 -6.98
C ALA A 150 -10.68 4.89 -7.85
N ALA A 151 -9.49 4.29 -7.93
CA ALA A 151 -9.33 2.94 -8.50
C ALA A 151 -10.17 1.91 -7.73
N PHE A 152 -10.20 2.01 -6.39
CA PHE A 152 -11.01 1.14 -5.53
C PHE A 152 -12.53 1.37 -5.67
N GLN A 153 -13.00 2.62 -5.73
CA GLN A 153 -14.42 2.94 -5.86
C GLN A 153 -14.95 2.59 -7.27
N THR A 154 -14.10 2.69 -8.29
CA THR A 154 -14.40 2.16 -9.63
C THR A 154 -14.58 0.63 -9.61
N LEU A 155 -13.83 -0.08 -8.76
CA LEU A 155 -13.99 -1.52 -8.55
C LEU A 155 -15.28 -1.85 -7.81
N VAL A 156 -15.60 -1.13 -6.72
CA VAL A 156 -16.84 -1.31 -5.94
C VAL A 156 -18.09 -1.03 -6.79
N THR A 157 -18.09 0.07 -7.55
CA THR A 157 -19.24 0.44 -8.40
C THR A 157 -19.47 -0.59 -9.52
N LYS A 158 -18.39 -1.18 -10.07
CA LYS A 158 -18.50 -2.28 -11.04
C LYS A 158 -19.01 -3.58 -10.40
N ALA A 159 -18.60 -3.87 -9.17
CA ALA A 159 -19.10 -5.03 -8.42
C ALA A 159 -20.60 -4.90 -8.08
N GLU A 160 -21.06 -3.71 -7.67
CA GLU A 160 -22.47 -3.43 -7.39
C GLU A 160 -23.34 -3.45 -8.66
N ALA A 161 -22.81 -2.95 -9.79
CA ALA A 161 -23.47 -3.06 -11.09
C ALA A 161 -23.66 -4.52 -11.54
N ASN A 162 -22.68 -5.37 -11.23
CA ASN A 162 -22.75 -6.81 -11.53
C ASN A 162 -23.66 -7.58 -10.56
N GLY A 163 -23.80 -7.12 -9.31
CA GLY A 163 -24.68 -7.72 -8.30
C GLY A 163 -26.18 -7.48 -8.51
N ARG A 164 -26.57 -6.48 -9.32
CA ARG A 164 -27.99 -6.21 -9.65
C ARG A 164 -28.60 -7.18 -10.67
N HIS A 165 -27.81 -8.05 -11.30
CA HIS A 165 -28.29 -9.06 -12.24
C HIS A 165 -28.51 -10.46 -11.64
N THR A 166 -28.21 -10.66 -10.35
CA THR A 166 -28.48 -11.93 -9.65
C THR A 166 -29.61 -11.76 -8.64
N GLY A 167 -30.80 -11.46 -9.14
CA GLY A 167 -32.04 -11.63 -8.37
C GLY A 167 -32.53 -13.08 -8.45
N TYR A 168 -32.48 -13.81 -7.33
CA TYR A 168 -33.22 -15.05 -7.01
C TYR A 168 -32.83 -15.41 -5.56
N GLY A 169 -33.69 -15.80 -4.61
CA GLY A 169 -35.11 -16.06 -4.50
C GLY A 169 -35.37 -16.35 -3.01
N GLY A 170 -36.53 -15.94 -2.48
CA GLY A 170 -36.79 -15.92 -1.04
C GLY A 170 -36.99 -17.29 -0.40
N VAL A 171 -36.83 -17.36 0.93
CA VAL A 171 -37.48 -18.34 1.82
C VAL A 171 -37.69 -17.72 3.21
N THR A 172 -38.97 -17.51 3.52
CA THR A 172 -39.74 -17.53 4.79
C THR A 172 -39.15 -17.12 6.14
N THR A 173 -39.87 -16.20 6.78
CA THR A 173 -39.99 -15.95 8.23
C THR A 173 -40.38 -17.21 9.02
N PRO A 174 -40.03 -17.24 10.33
CA PRO A 174 -41.00 -17.62 11.34
C PRO A 174 -41.19 -16.54 12.40
N SER A 175 -42.44 -16.47 12.86
CA SER A 175 -43.00 -15.53 13.81
C SER A 175 -42.82 -15.96 15.27
N GLU A 176 -43.06 -14.98 16.15
CA GLU A 176 -43.53 -15.07 17.55
C GLU A 176 -42.51 -15.19 18.68
N GLY A 177 -42.64 -14.25 19.63
CA GLY A 177 -41.99 -14.27 20.95
C GLY A 177 -41.75 -12.91 21.60
N ARG A 178 -42.77 -12.06 21.76
CA ARG A 178 -42.78 -10.97 22.77
C ARG A 178 -42.88 -11.63 24.17
N PRO A 179 -42.38 -11.04 25.29
CA PRO A 179 -43.06 -9.83 25.82
C PRO A 179 -42.21 -8.84 26.67
N THR A 180 -42.73 -7.61 26.67
CA THR A 180 -42.88 -6.61 27.77
C THR A 180 -41.69 -6.04 28.57
N ALA A 181 -41.74 -4.71 28.64
CA ALA A 181 -41.01 -3.80 29.50
C ALA A 181 -41.37 -3.90 31.00
N HIS A 182 -40.43 -3.52 31.86
CA HIS A 182 -40.75 -2.91 33.16
C HIS A 182 -39.77 -1.77 33.49
N THR A 183 -40.36 -0.58 33.65
CA THR A 183 -39.83 0.61 34.30
C THR A 183 -39.90 0.42 35.82
N VAL A 184 -38.81 0.66 36.56
CA VAL A 184 -38.85 1.10 37.97
C VAL A 184 -37.62 1.98 38.22
N GLY A 185 -37.86 3.23 38.60
CA GLY A 185 -36.83 4.17 39.05
C GLY A 185 -36.53 4.03 40.54
N GLN A 186 -35.40 4.59 40.97
CA GLN A 186 -35.22 5.05 42.34
C GLN A 186 -34.03 6.03 42.42
N GLU A 187 -34.34 7.32 42.47
CA GLU A 187 -33.54 8.33 43.20
C GLU A 187 -33.66 8.05 44.69
N VAL A 188 -32.57 8.11 45.47
CA VAL A 188 -32.59 8.58 46.88
C VAL A 188 -31.20 9.12 47.28
N HIS A 189 -31.17 10.43 47.51
CA HIS A 189 -30.50 11.20 48.57
C HIS A 189 -29.06 10.91 49.07
N ALA A 190 -28.21 11.93 48.94
CA ALA A 190 -27.23 12.33 49.96
C ALA A 190 -27.94 12.92 51.19
N PRO A 191 -27.34 12.85 52.41
CA PRO A 191 -27.05 14.07 53.19
C PRO A 191 -25.80 13.90 54.14
N PRO A 192 -25.51 14.77 55.15
CA PRO A 192 -24.45 15.80 55.03
C PRO A 192 -23.53 15.94 56.28
N LEU A 193 -22.75 17.04 56.30
CA LEU A 193 -22.33 17.89 57.45
C LEU A 193 -20.89 17.82 58.02
N THR A 194 -20.22 18.97 57.83
CA THR A 194 -19.55 19.84 58.85
C THR A 194 -18.23 19.44 59.52
N GLY A 195 -17.26 20.38 59.46
CA GLY A 195 -16.28 20.58 60.54
C GLY A 195 -14.96 21.26 60.15
N LYS A 196 -14.89 22.59 60.34
CA LYS A 196 -13.74 23.50 60.58
C LYS A 196 -12.35 22.84 60.76
N GLY A 197 -11.21 23.30 60.23
CA GLY A 197 -10.79 24.57 59.64
C GLY A 197 -9.38 24.89 60.15
N VAL A 198 -8.35 24.95 59.29
CA VAL A 198 -7.08 25.69 59.49
C VAL A 198 -6.48 26.00 58.11
N THR A 199 -6.27 27.29 57.84
CA THR A 199 -5.53 27.81 56.67
C THR A 199 -4.03 27.46 56.75
N PRO A 200 -3.41 27.17 55.61
CA PRO A 200 -2.26 27.98 55.21
C PRO A 200 -2.38 28.49 53.77
N THR A 201 -2.13 29.79 53.62
CA THR A 201 -1.57 30.50 52.47
C THR A 201 -1.61 29.79 51.11
N SER A 202 -2.50 30.30 50.27
CA SER A 202 -2.60 30.05 48.83
C SER A 202 -1.24 30.16 48.13
N PRO A 203 -0.84 29.19 47.29
CA PRO A 203 0.15 29.44 46.25
C PRO A 203 -0.51 30.24 45.10
N PRO A 204 0.27 30.96 44.29
CA PRO A 204 -0.26 31.87 43.27
C PRO A 204 -1.11 31.12 42.21
N PRO A 205 -2.13 31.75 41.62
CA PRO A 205 -2.98 31.14 40.61
C PRO A 205 -2.22 31.06 39.28
N GLY A 206 -1.66 29.88 39.02
CA GLY A 206 -0.97 29.59 37.78
C GLY A 206 -0.08 28.38 37.97
N LEU A 207 -0.28 27.35 37.15
CA LEU A 207 0.34 26.02 37.19
C LEU A 207 -0.41 25.02 38.08
N LEU A 208 -1.50 24.45 37.54
CA LEU A 208 -1.90 23.03 37.63
C LEU A 208 -3.23 22.88 36.88
N PRO A 209 -3.17 22.65 35.54
CA PRO A 209 -3.74 21.42 35.00
C PRO A 209 -2.90 20.77 33.87
N TYR A 210 -1.65 21.20 33.68
CA TYR A 210 -0.81 20.72 32.58
C TYR A 210 -0.38 19.25 32.72
N VAL A 211 -0.29 18.75 33.95
CA VAL A 211 0.06 17.33 34.22
C VAL A 211 -1.13 16.41 33.95
N SER A 212 -2.37 16.84 34.25
CA SER A 212 -3.58 16.03 34.04
C SER A 212 -3.95 15.85 32.56
N LEU A 213 -3.69 16.87 31.73
CA LEU A 213 -3.91 16.79 30.27
C LEU A 213 -2.82 15.99 29.57
N ARG A 214 -1.54 16.12 29.95
CA ARG A 214 -0.47 15.26 29.42
C ARG A 214 -0.65 13.79 29.82
N GLN A 215 -1.08 13.52 31.06
CA GLN A 215 -1.40 12.16 31.49
C GLN A 215 -2.61 11.62 30.71
N SER A 216 -3.65 12.42 30.50
CA SER A 216 -4.84 12.03 29.72
C SER A 216 -4.54 11.82 28.23
N VAL A 217 -3.65 12.61 27.63
CA VAL A 217 -3.20 12.44 26.25
C VAL A 217 -2.31 11.22 26.12
N ALA A 218 -1.35 11.02 27.04
CA ALA A 218 -0.54 9.81 27.08
C ALA A 218 -1.38 8.54 27.32
N ASP A 219 -2.42 8.62 28.16
CA ASP A 219 -3.36 7.52 28.40
C ASP A 219 -4.24 7.25 27.17
N GLN A 220 -4.65 8.30 26.43
CA GLN A 220 -5.36 8.16 25.17
C GLN A 220 -4.46 7.65 24.04
N GLU A 221 -3.21 8.09 23.95
CA GLU A 221 -2.20 7.60 23.01
C GLU A 221 -1.83 6.15 23.31
N ALA A 222 -1.67 5.78 24.57
CA ALA A 222 -1.46 4.39 24.99
C ALA A 222 -2.69 3.53 24.67
N ARG A 223 -3.90 4.07 24.84
CA ARG A 223 -5.15 3.37 24.50
C ARG A 223 -5.36 3.25 22.99
N ILE A 224 -4.95 4.25 22.20
CA ILE A 224 -4.97 4.20 20.73
C ILE A 224 -3.90 3.24 20.21
N ALA A 225 -2.68 3.27 20.76
CA ALA A 225 -1.62 2.31 20.42
C ALA A 225 -2.04 0.89 20.80
N MET A 226 -2.69 0.71 21.96
CA MET A 226 -3.25 -0.58 22.37
C MET A 226 -4.41 -1.00 21.45
N LEU A 227 -5.29 -0.09 21.04
CA LEU A 227 -6.38 -0.40 20.11
C LEU A 227 -5.88 -0.66 18.68
N GLN A 228 -4.79 -0.02 18.25
CA GLN A 228 -4.13 -0.25 16.96
C GLN A 228 -3.31 -1.54 16.97
N ASP A 229 -2.66 -1.87 18.08
CA ASP A 229 -2.03 -3.16 18.30
C ASP A 229 -3.08 -4.26 18.41
N GLN A 230 -4.22 -4.01 19.07
CA GLN A 230 -5.35 -4.93 19.11
C GLN A 230 -6.04 -5.05 17.74
N LEU A 231 -6.16 -3.98 16.96
CA LEU A 231 -6.75 -4.02 15.62
C LEU A 231 -5.79 -4.66 14.62
N SER A 232 -4.50 -4.40 14.70
CA SER A 232 -3.47 -5.07 13.89
C SER A 232 -3.33 -6.53 14.30
N THR A 233 -3.40 -6.83 15.59
CA THR A 233 -3.43 -8.20 16.12
C THR A 233 -4.75 -8.90 15.79
N ALA A 234 -5.89 -8.20 15.73
CA ALA A 234 -7.18 -8.76 15.32
C ALA A 234 -7.32 -8.86 13.80
N LEU A 235 -6.71 -7.98 13.01
CA LEU A 235 -6.57 -8.10 11.56
C LEU A 235 -5.58 -9.20 11.24
N MET A 236 -4.46 -9.30 11.92
CA MET A 236 -3.51 -10.40 11.78
C MET A 236 -4.11 -11.69 12.31
N ALA A 237 -4.87 -11.71 13.40
CA ALA A 237 -5.63 -12.88 13.85
C ALA A 237 -6.87 -13.13 12.99
N GLY A 238 -7.36 -12.17 12.21
CA GLY A 238 -8.42 -12.38 11.22
C GLY A 238 -7.88 -12.90 9.88
N LEU A 239 -6.70 -12.41 9.49
CA LEU A 239 -5.95 -12.78 8.28
C LEU A 239 -5.13 -14.08 8.46
N LEU A 240 -4.71 -14.40 9.69
CA LEU A 240 -3.95 -15.60 10.08
C LEU A 240 -4.74 -16.57 10.96
N GLY A 241 -5.85 -16.14 11.57
CA GLY A 241 -6.61 -16.92 12.56
C GLY A 241 -7.97 -17.40 12.08
N GLN A 242 -8.07 -17.77 10.79
CA GLN A 242 -8.74 -19.03 10.53
C GLN A 242 -7.97 -20.10 11.32
N LYS A 243 -8.62 -20.71 12.32
CA LYS A 243 -8.05 -21.81 13.11
C LYS A 243 -7.38 -22.81 12.15
N ARG A 244 -6.05 -22.92 12.25
CA ARG A 244 -5.21 -23.89 11.54
C ARG A 244 -5.42 -25.28 12.15
N ASP A 245 -6.55 -25.90 11.88
CA ASP A 245 -6.82 -27.29 12.28
C ASP A 245 -6.54 -28.28 11.14
N ASP A 246 -5.43 -28.09 10.42
CA ASP A 246 -4.99 -29.05 9.41
C ASP A 246 -3.60 -29.60 9.72
N ALA A 247 -3.54 -30.92 9.92
CA ALA A 247 -2.31 -31.69 10.11
C ALA A 247 -1.28 -31.51 8.97
N ILE A 248 -1.70 -30.96 7.83
CA ILE A 248 -0.88 -30.67 6.65
C ILE A 248 0.06 -29.46 6.92
N PHE A 249 -0.37 -28.46 7.69
CA PHE A 249 0.42 -27.25 7.95
C PHE A 249 1.31 -27.34 9.18
N SER A 250 1.16 -28.36 10.03
CA SER A 250 2.02 -28.56 11.22
C SER A 250 3.50 -28.81 10.86
N LYS A 251 3.78 -29.20 9.61
CA LYS A 251 5.14 -29.43 9.08
C LYS A 251 5.69 -28.24 8.29
N TYR A 252 4.85 -27.26 7.94
CA TYR A 252 5.22 -26.13 7.12
C TYR A 252 6.02 -25.08 7.93
N THR A 253 7.16 -24.66 7.39
CA THR A 253 8.04 -23.64 7.98
C THR A 253 8.13 -22.46 7.00
N PRO A 254 7.59 -21.27 7.36
CA PRO A 254 7.51 -20.11 6.46
C PRO A 254 8.87 -19.56 6.00
N ASP A 255 9.95 -19.80 6.76
CA ASP A 255 11.24 -19.10 6.59
C ASP A 255 12.11 -19.59 5.40
N LYS A 256 11.58 -20.45 4.52
CA LYS A 256 12.38 -21.07 3.44
C LYS A 256 12.38 -20.34 2.11
N ILE A 257 11.44 -19.43 1.87
CA ILE A 257 11.36 -18.65 0.64
C ILE A 257 11.62 -17.18 0.97
N PRO A 258 12.63 -16.54 0.35
CA PRO A 258 12.87 -15.11 0.54
C PRO A 258 11.62 -14.28 0.22
N LYS A 259 11.39 -13.24 1.02
CA LYS A 259 10.29 -12.31 0.78
C LYS A 259 10.47 -11.62 -0.57
N TYR A 260 9.45 -11.72 -1.41
CA TYR A 260 9.37 -11.00 -2.66
C TYR A 260 9.02 -9.55 -2.41
N SER A 261 9.73 -8.66 -3.10
CA SER A 261 9.40 -7.24 -3.20
C SER A 261 9.66 -6.80 -4.62
N GLU A 262 8.79 -5.93 -5.13
CA GLU A 262 8.88 -5.43 -6.50
C GLU A 262 10.30 -4.87 -6.80
N GLY A 263 10.86 -5.26 -7.94
CA GLY A 263 12.18 -4.82 -8.41
C GLY A 263 13.39 -5.59 -7.86
N GLN A 264 13.24 -6.47 -6.86
CA GLN A 264 14.35 -7.26 -6.32
C GLN A 264 14.57 -8.59 -7.04
N ALA A 265 13.49 -9.24 -7.49
CA ALA A 265 13.51 -10.54 -8.14
C ALA A 265 12.46 -10.60 -9.25
N LEU A 266 12.61 -11.53 -10.19
CA LEU A 266 11.58 -11.76 -11.21
C LEU A 266 10.37 -12.44 -10.57
N PRO A 267 9.12 -12.05 -10.88
CA PRO A 267 7.93 -12.72 -10.38
C PRO A 267 7.92 -14.23 -10.63
N SER A 268 8.50 -14.69 -11.74
CA SER A 268 8.59 -16.11 -12.09
C SER A 268 9.55 -16.91 -11.20
N GLU A 269 10.55 -16.28 -10.58
CA GLU A 269 11.47 -16.92 -9.63
C GLU A 269 10.75 -17.22 -8.31
N LEU A 270 9.91 -16.30 -7.84
CA LEU A 270 9.06 -16.52 -6.67
C LEU A 270 8.11 -17.70 -6.91
N ILE A 271 7.34 -17.65 -8.00
CA ILE A 271 6.36 -18.71 -8.30
C ILE A 271 7.04 -20.06 -8.44
N GLN A 272 8.21 -20.14 -9.10
CA GLN A 272 8.97 -21.38 -9.17
C GLN A 272 9.38 -21.87 -7.78
N SER A 273 9.85 -20.97 -6.91
CA SER A 273 10.27 -21.31 -5.55
C SER A 273 9.09 -21.83 -4.73
N VAL A 274 7.93 -21.19 -4.82
CA VAL A 274 6.68 -21.63 -4.19
C VAL A 274 6.27 -23.01 -4.70
N GLU A 275 6.25 -23.21 -6.02
CA GLU A 275 5.85 -24.50 -6.60
C GLU A 275 6.83 -25.61 -6.25
N ALA A 276 8.14 -25.38 -6.36
CA ALA A 276 9.16 -26.35 -6.01
C ALA A 276 9.10 -26.72 -4.52
N GLN A 277 8.99 -25.72 -3.65
CA GLN A 277 8.91 -25.94 -2.21
C GLN A 277 7.61 -26.63 -1.81
N SER A 278 6.47 -26.26 -2.42
CA SER A 278 5.17 -26.88 -2.13
C SER A 278 5.17 -28.39 -2.36
N ARG A 279 5.93 -28.89 -3.34
CA ARG A 279 6.06 -30.34 -3.64
C ARG A 279 6.60 -31.13 -2.44
N LEU A 280 7.46 -30.53 -1.63
CA LEU A 280 7.99 -31.16 -0.41
C LEU A 280 6.91 -31.36 0.67
N TYR A 281 5.78 -30.68 0.54
CA TYR A 281 4.66 -30.72 1.48
C TYR A 281 3.40 -31.32 0.84
N GLY A 282 3.53 -32.01 -0.29
CA GLY A 282 2.41 -32.69 -0.98
C GLY A 282 1.87 -31.96 -2.20
N GLY A 283 2.37 -30.75 -2.51
CA GLY A 283 2.12 -30.06 -3.78
C GLY A 283 0.69 -29.58 -4.01
N GLY A 284 -0.18 -29.67 -3.00
CA GLY A 284 -1.57 -29.23 -3.11
C GLY A 284 -1.68 -27.71 -3.30
N THR A 285 -2.67 -27.28 -4.07
CA THR A 285 -2.94 -25.87 -4.40
C THR A 285 -3.03 -24.99 -3.15
N LYS A 286 -3.73 -25.48 -2.13
CA LYS A 286 -3.85 -24.84 -0.81
C LYS A 286 -2.49 -24.47 -0.20
N ILE A 287 -1.51 -25.37 -0.31
CA ILE A 287 -0.15 -25.13 0.19
C ILE A 287 0.57 -24.09 -0.66
N LYS A 288 0.43 -24.16 -2.00
CA LYS A 288 1.02 -23.16 -2.91
C LYS A 288 0.51 -21.76 -2.61
N VAL A 289 -0.80 -21.60 -2.47
CA VAL A 289 -1.45 -20.31 -2.19
C VAL A 289 -0.99 -19.76 -0.83
N GLN A 290 -0.92 -20.62 0.19
CA GLN A 290 -0.46 -20.19 1.50
C GLN A 290 1.02 -19.79 1.49
N MET A 291 1.89 -20.61 0.88
CA MET A 291 3.31 -20.30 0.70
C MET A 291 3.52 -19.03 -0.09
N PHE A 292 2.74 -18.82 -1.15
CA PHE A 292 2.76 -17.60 -1.94
C PHE A 292 2.49 -16.39 -1.06
N LYS A 293 1.37 -16.35 -0.33
CA LYS A 293 1.05 -15.26 0.60
C LYS A 293 2.16 -15.02 1.62
N ASP A 294 2.68 -16.09 2.21
CA ASP A 294 3.76 -16.00 3.21
C ASP A 294 5.09 -15.55 2.61
N SER A 295 5.28 -15.66 1.31
CA SER A 295 6.50 -15.23 0.62
C SER A 295 6.41 -13.82 0.04
N LEU A 296 5.28 -13.12 0.20
CA LEU A 296 5.12 -11.74 -0.29
C LEU A 296 5.49 -10.70 0.77
N GLY A 297 6.02 -9.57 0.30
CA GLY A 297 6.07 -8.32 1.04
C GLY A 297 4.67 -7.79 1.36
N LEU A 298 4.57 -6.82 2.28
CA LEU A 298 3.27 -6.30 2.73
C LEU A 298 2.42 -5.72 1.59
N PRO A 299 2.97 -4.89 0.67
CA PRO A 299 2.18 -4.35 -0.44
C PRO A 299 1.66 -5.44 -1.40
N GLU A 300 2.51 -6.42 -1.71
CA GLU A 300 2.17 -7.50 -2.64
C GLU A 300 1.20 -8.49 -1.99
N LEU A 301 1.32 -8.74 -0.68
CA LEU A 301 0.37 -9.53 0.09
C LEU A 301 -1.02 -8.89 0.11
N ALA A 302 -1.10 -7.57 0.34
CA ALA A 302 -2.36 -6.85 0.30
C ALA A 302 -3.03 -6.98 -1.08
N TRP A 303 -2.25 -6.83 -2.15
CA TRP A 303 -2.73 -7.06 -3.52
C TRP A 303 -3.22 -8.49 -3.74
N ALA A 304 -2.48 -9.50 -3.27
CA ALA A 304 -2.83 -10.90 -3.46
C ALA A 304 -4.13 -11.26 -2.73
N VAL A 305 -4.27 -10.80 -1.47
CA VAL A 305 -5.51 -10.99 -0.69
C VAL A 305 -6.69 -10.31 -1.38
N GLN A 306 -6.53 -9.05 -1.84
CA GLN A 306 -7.60 -8.36 -2.57
C GLN A 306 -7.99 -9.12 -3.84
N THR A 307 -7.00 -9.55 -4.63
CA THR A 307 -7.23 -10.28 -5.88
C THR A 307 -7.98 -11.60 -5.62
N MET A 308 -7.62 -12.31 -4.56
CA MET A 308 -8.34 -13.52 -4.17
C MET A 308 -9.78 -13.21 -3.77
N CYS A 309 -10.01 -12.20 -2.93
CA CYS A 309 -11.35 -11.76 -2.55
C CYS A 309 -12.21 -11.37 -3.76
N ASP A 310 -11.65 -10.61 -4.71
CA ASP A 310 -12.35 -10.13 -5.92
C ASP A 310 -12.83 -11.28 -6.82
N ASN A 311 -12.15 -12.44 -6.77
CA ASN A 311 -12.49 -13.62 -7.55
C ASN A 311 -13.21 -14.68 -6.70
N GLY A 312 -13.56 -14.38 -5.44
CA GLY A 312 -14.20 -15.32 -4.53
C GLY A 312 -13.31 -16.52 -4.17
N TRP A 313 -11.99 -16.39 -4.31
CA TRP A 313 -11.02 -17.43 -4.00
C TRP A 313 -10.72 -17.45 -2.51
N ASP A 314 -10.80 -18.63 -1.91
CA ASP A 314 -10.38 -18.90 -0.55
C ASP A 314 -9.20 -19.89 -0.58
N VAL A 315 -8.27 -19.77 0.36
CA VAL A 315 -7.10 -20.66 0.47
C VAL A 315 -7.55 -22.13 0.55
N ASP A 316 -8.67 -22.38 1.22
CA ASP A 316 -9.24 -23.72 1.40
C ASP A 316 -9.98 -24.26 0.17
N ARG A 317 -10.38 -23.38 -0.75
CA ARG A 317 -11.22 -23.72 -1.91
C ARG A 317 -10.57 -23.42 -3.26
N CYS A 318 -9.34 -22.94 -3.25
CA CYS A 318 -8.60 -22.58 -4.45
C CYS A 318 -8.28 -23.84 -5.26
N SER A 319 -8.82 -23.93 -6.47
CA SER A 319 -8.47 -24.98 -7.43
C SER A 319 -7.14 -24.69 -8.13
N ASP A 320 -6.54 -25.69 -8.80
CA ASP A 320 -5.33 -25.46 -9.58
C ASP A 320 -5.54 -24.42 -10.71
N ASP A 321 -6.76 -24.31 -11.25
CA ASP A 321 -7.11 -23.28 -12.24
C ASP A 321 -7.16 -21.88 -11.61
N ASP A 322 -7.64 -21.77 -10.37
CA ASP A 322 -7.61 -20.51 -9.61
C ASP A 322 -6.16 -20.11 -9.28
N TRP A 323 -5.30 -21.07 -8.92
CA TRP A 323 -3.87 -20.83 -8.73
C TRP A 323 -3.22 -20.32 -10.01
N ASN A 324 -3.44 -20.99 -11.14
CA ASN A 324 -2.89 -20.56 -12.43
C ASN A 324 -3.39 -19.15 -12.81
N SER A 325 -4.64 -18.85 -12.51
CA SER A 325 -5.24 -17.53 -12.74
C SER A 325 -4.63 -16.47 -11.83
N LEU A 326 -4.38 -16.79 -10.55
CA LEU A 326 -3.71 -15.92 -9.60
C LEU A 326 -2.26 -15.63 -10.03
N VAL A 327 -1.52 -16.65 -10.45
CA VAL A 327 -0.15 -16.54 -10.99
C VAL A 327 -0.12 -15.63 -12.21
N GLU A 328 -1.05 -15.80 -13.14
CA GLU A 328 -1.08 -14.96 -14.35
C GLU A 328 -1.43 -13.50 -14.05
N ARG A 329 -2.34 -13.26 -13.09
CA ARG A 329 -2.63 -11.91 -12.59
C ARG A 329 -1.41 -11.30 -11.89
N PHE A 330 -0.65 -12.11 -11.14
CA PHE A 330 0.60 -11.70 -10.51
C PHE A 330 1.64 -11.28 -11.55
N TYR A 331 1.84 -12.09 -12.58
CA TYR A 331 2.74 -11.73 -13.69
C TYR A 331 2.28 -10.47 -14.42
N THR A 332 0.97 -10.33 -14.66
CA THR A 332 0.43 -9.14 -15.31
C THR A 332 0.68 -7.88 -14.47
N ARG A 333 0.52 -7.98 -13.15
CA ARG A 333 0.70 -6.86 -12.22
C ARG A 333 2.15 -6.40 -12.08
N PHE A 334 3.08 -7.35 -11.99
CA PHE A 334 4.47 -7.09 -11.57
C PHE A 334 5.52 -7.32 -12.68
N ALA A 335 5.14 -7.90 -13.82
CA ALA A 335 5.99 -8.03 -15.00
C ALA A 335 5.38 -7.43 -16.28
N GLY A 336 4.16 -6.88 -16.20
CA GLY A 336 3.46 -6.27 -17.33
C GLY A 336 2.62 -7.24 -18.14
N THR A 337 2.00 -6.73 -19.21
CA THR A 337 1.11 -7.52 -20.08
C THR A 337 1.86 -8.67 -20.76
N ILE A 338 1.12 -9.63 -21.33
CA ILE A 338 1.77 -10.76 -22.01
C ILE A 338 2.65 -10.29 -23.18
N GLU A 339 2.23 -9.25 -23.90
CA GLU A 339 3.00 -8.65 -25.00
C GLU A 339 4.28 -8.02 -24.50
N GLN A 340 4.23 -7.28 -23.37
CA GLN A 340 5.41 -6.69 -22.75
C GLN A 340 6.40 -7.77 -22.27
N ARG A 341 5.88 -8.87 -21.69
CA ARG A 341 6.68 -10.02 -21.26
C ARG A 341 7.32 -10.76 -22.44
N GLU A 342 6.59 -10.94 -23.54
CA GLU A 342 7.13 -11.52 -24.78
C GLU A 342 8.21 -10.62 -25.38
N MET A 343 8.00 -9.31 -25.43
CA MET A 343 9.03 -8.36 -25.90
C MET A 343 10.28 -8.39 -25.04
N ALA A 344 10.13 -8.45 -23.70
CA ALA A 344 11.26 -8.59 -22.79
C ALA A 344 12.02 -9.90 -23.00
N TYR A 345 11.31 -11.01 -23.23
CA TYR A 345 11.92 -12.29 -23.57
C TYR A 345 12.66 -12.24 -24.90
N LEU A 346 12.07 -11.67 -25.95
CA LEU A 346 12.69 -11.57 -27.28
C LEU A 346 13.93 -10.68 -27.28
N ALA A 347 13.93 -9.61 -26.47
CA ALA A 347 15.04 -8.68 -26.34
C ALA A 347 16.14 -9.13 -25.37
N ILE A 348 16.03 -10.30 -24.75
CA ILE A 348 17.01 -10.72 -23.74
C ILE A 348 18.39 -10.99 -24.35
N GLU A 349 19.37 -10.26 -23.85
CA GLU A 349 20.79 -10.48 -24.13
C GLU A 349 21.57 -10.64 -22.82
N GLN A 350 22.71 -11.33 -22.90
CA GLN A 350 23.66 -11.41 -21.79
C GLN A 350 24.16 -10.01 -21.46
N GLY A 351 24.02 -9.61 -20.20
CA GLY A 351 24.43 -8.29 -19.77
C GLY A 351 25.94 -8.09 -19.93
N VAL A 352 26.34 -6.89 -20.34
CA VAL A 352 27.76 -6.49 -20.40
C VAL A 352 27.91 -5.18 -19.65
N SER A 353 28.73 -5.19 -18.60
CA SER A 353 29.02 -4.00 -17.80
C SER A 353 30.52 -3.81 -17.71
N LYS A 354 31.00 -2.66 -18.20
CA LYS A 354 32.44 -2.31 -18.22
C LYS A 354 33.32 -3.41 -18.86
N GLY A 355 32.82 -4.08 -19.90
CA GLY A 355 33.51 -5.18 -20.58
C GLY A 355 33.46 -6.52 -19.85
N ILE A 356 32.83 -6.59 -18.67
CA ILE A 356 32.61 -7.84 -17.93
C ILE A 356 31.24 -8.39 -18.30
N TYR A 357 31.22 -9.64 -18.75
CA TYR A 357 30.00 -10.36 -19.09
C TYR A 357 29.27 -10.83 -17.84
N GLU A 358 27.94 -10.77 -17.85
CA GLU A 358 27.07 -11.40 -16.86
C GLU A 358 27.42 -12.89 -16.74
N ARG A 359 27.51 -13.40 -15.50
CA ARG A 359 27.77 -14.82 -15.27
C ARG A 359 26.73 -15.69 -15.96
N LEU A 360 27.19 -16.78 -16.57
CA LEU A 360 26.35 -17.63 -17.42
C LEU A 360 25.16 -18.22 -16.66
N ASP A 361 25.35 -18.65 -15.42
CA ASP A 361 24.30 -19.18 -14.55
C ASP A 361 23.17 -18.17 -14.32
N LYS A 362 23.55 -16.91 -14.06
CA LYS A 362 22.61 -15.80 -13.89
C LYS A 362 21.89 -15.47 -15.19
N TYR A 363 22.61 -15.44 -16.31
CA TYR A 363 22.02 -15.20 -17.63
C TYR A 363 20.99 -16.28 -18.01
N LEU A 364 21.35 -17.56 -17.89
CA LEU A 364 20.45 -18.67 -18.21
C LEU A 364 19.23 -18.69 -17.28
N SER A 365 19.42 -18.41 -15.99
CA SER A 365 18.31 -18.27 -15.04
C SER A 365 17.33 -17.16 -15.46
N ARG A 366 17.86 -16.01 -15.90
CA ARG A 366 17.06 -14.88 -16.40
C ARG A 366 16.32 -15.22 -17.69
N VAL A 367 16.96 -15.96 -18.61
CA VAL A 367 16.31 -16.48 -19.84
C VAL A 367 15.12 -17.38 -19.52
N MET A 368 15.30 -18.36 -18.63
CA MET A 368 14.20 -19.24 -18.20
C MET A 368 13.11 -18.43 -17.47
N GLY A 369 13.50 -17.50 -16.60
CA GLY A 369 12.57 -16.62 -15.89
C GLY A 369 11.67 -15.82 -16.84
N LEU A 370 12.24 -15.18 -17.86
CA LEU A 370 11.47 -14.45 -18.88
C LEU A 370 10.68 -15.39 -19.80
N ALA A 371 11.21 -16.55 -20.16
CA ALA A 371 10.50 -17.54 -20.98
C ALA A 371 9.23 -18.04 -20.28
N ARG A 372 9.24 -18.19 -18.95
CA ARG A 372 8.04 -18.51 -18.18
C ARG A 372 7.02 -17.39 -18.20
N LEU A 373 7.48 -16.15 -17.96
CA LEU A 373 6.62 -14.96 -18.02
C LEU A 373 5.97 -14.81 -19.40
N ALA A 374 6.68 -15.15 -20.47
CA ALA A 374 6.23 -15.12 -21.86
C ALA A 374 5.52 -16.41 -22.33
N ARG A 375 5.29 -17.39 -21.45
CA ARG A 375 4.69 -18.70 -21.78
C ARG A 375 5.43 -19.49 -22.89
N LYS A 376 6.73 -19.29 -23.06
CA LYS A 376 7.60 -19.99 -24.03
C LYS A 376 8.42 -21.14 -23.43
N HIS A 377 8.30 -21.39 -22.12
CA HIS A 377 9.10 -22.39 -21.40
C HIS A 377 8.80 -23.87 -21.78
N GLY A 378 7.79 -24.14 -22.61
CA GLY A 378 7.45 -25.49 -23.06
C GLY A 378 8.26 -26.01 -24.26
N ASP A 379 8.96 -25.12 -24.99
CA ASP A 379 9.84 -25.48 -26.10
C ASP A 379 11.31 -25.37 -25.68
N ASP A 380 11.83 -26.46 -25.10
CA ASP A 380 13.22 -26.54 -24.62
C ASP A 380 14.22 -26.19 -25.74
N ARG A 381 13.99 -26.68 -26.97
CA ARG A 381 14.93 -26.49 -28.08
C ARG A 381 14.90 -25.05 -28.60
N GLY A 382 13.71 -24.46 -28.73
CA GLY A 382 13.56 -23.04 -29.04
C GLY A 382 14.20 -22.16 -27.99
N LEU A 383 14.03 -22.51 -26.71
CA LEU A 383 14.62 -21.79 -25.58
C LEU A 383 16.15 -21.83 -25.58
N ILE A 384 16.76 -22.99 -25.83
CA ILE A 384 18.23 -23.14 -25.96
C ILE A 384 18.75 -22.29 -27.12
N CYS A 385 18.11 -22.38 -28.30
CA CYS A 385 18.49 -21.57 -29.46
C CYS A 385 18.40 -20.08 -29.18
N HIS A 386 17.36 -19.64 -28.45
CA HIS A 386 17.17 -18.24 -28.07
C HIS A 386 18.25 -17.76 -27.09
N ALA A 387 18.55 -18.55 -26.06
CA ALA A 387 19.63 -18.26 -25.11
C ALA A 387 20.98 -18.08 -25.80
N LEU A 388 21.28 -18.91 -26.80
CA LEU A 388 22.55 -18.80 -27.54
C LEU A 388 22.62 -17.59 -28.46
N ARG A 389 21.49 -17.15 -29.01
CA ARG A 389 21.44 -15.91 -29.81
C ARG A 389 21.73 -14.68 -28.96
N GLY A 390 21.19 -14.64 -27.74
CA GLY A 390 21.40 -13.55 -26.79
C GLY A 390 22.73 -13.62 -26.03
N LEU A 391 23.48 -14.72 -26.13
CA LEU A 391 24.79 -14.86 -25.47
C LEU A 391 25.85 -14.00 -26.19
N ARG A 392 26.54 -13.15 -25.42
CA ARG A 392 27.50 -12.16 -25.94
C ARG A 392 28.95 -12.51 -25.64
N ASP A 393 29.19 -13.38 -24.65
CA ASP A 393 30.53 -13.82 -24.28
C ASP A 393 31.20 -14.60 -25.44
N PRO A 394 32.31 -14.10 -25.99
CA PRO A 394 33.00 -14.71 -27.13
C PRO A 394 33.67 -16.04 -26.80
N VAL A 395 33.93 -16.35 -25.52
CA VAL A 395 34.53 -17.62 -25.09
C VAL A 395 33.44 -18.68 -24.93
N SER A 396 32.38 -18.34 -24.20
CA SER A 396 31.28 -19.27 -23.91
C SER A 396 30.46 -19.62 -25.15
N ARG A 397 30.22 -18.63 -26.03
CA ARG A 397 29.28 -18.79 -27.14
C ARG A 397 29.65 -19.89 -28.14
N PRO A 398 30.88 -19.96 -28.69
CA PRO A 398 31.26 -21.04 -29.59
C PRO A 398 31.18 -22.40 -28.91
N ALA A 399 31.66 -22.51 -27.67
CA ALA A 399 31.64 -23.76 -26.91
C ALA A 399 30.22 -24.29 -26.70
N LEU A 400 29.29 -23.44 -26.25
CA LEU A 400 27.90 -23.83 -26.01
C LEU A 400 27.09 -24.04 -27.30
N THR A 401 27.46 -23.40 -28.41
CA THR A 401 26.80 -23.62 -29.71
C THR A 401 26.95 -25.06 -30.19
N THR A 402 28.08 -25.70 -29.89
CA THR A 402 28.31 -27.11 -30.24
C THR A 402 27.40 -28.08 -29.47
N LEU A 403 26.92 -27.67 -28.28
CA LEU A 403 26.07 -28.49 -27.41
C LEU A 403 24.61 -28.61 -27.89
N VAL A 404 24.13 -27.69 -28.73
CA VAL A 404 22.72 -27.65 -29.19
C VAL A 404 22.30 -28.91 -29.94
N ALA A 405 23.26 -29.54 -30.63
CA ALA A 405 22.99 -30.78 -31.37
C ALA A 405 22.78 -31.98 -30.43
N VAL A 406 23.30 -31.91 -29.20
CA VAL A 406 23.36 -33.03 -28.24
C VAL A 406 22.31 -32.87 -27.13
N HIS A 407 22.13 -31.65 -26.63
CA HIS A 407 21.22 -31.37 -25.51
C HIS A 407 19.91 -30.75 -26.00
N THR A 408 18.86 -31.56 -26.08
CA THR A 408 17.52 -31.11 -26.49
C THR A 408 16.62 -30.70 -25.33
N LYS A 409 17.12 -30.82 -24.09
CA LYS A 409 16.40 -30.51 -22.85
C LYS A 409 17.10 -29.37 -22.12
N TRP A 410 16.33 -28.38 -21.67
CA TRP A 410 16.88 -27.18 -21.02
C TRP A 410 17.75 -27.50 -19.81
N GLY A 411 17.28 -28.38 -18.91
CA GLY A 411 18.04 -28.75 -17.71
C GLY A 411 19.40 -29.37 -18.03
N SER A 412 19.42 -30.35 -18.96
CA SER A 412 20.66 -31.00 -19.40
C SER A 412 21.60 -30.03 -20.11
N PHE A 413 21.06 -29.08 -20.88
CA PHE A 413 21.85 -28.00 -21.47
C PHE A 413 22.48 -27.10 -20.40
N CYS A 414 21.74 -26.70 -19.36
CA CYS A 414 22.28 -25.89 -18.26
C CYS A 414 23.38 -26.61 -17.47
N GLU A 415 23.24 -27.91 -17.22
CA GLU A 415 24.26 -28.73 -16.55
C GLU A 415 25.55 -28.77 -17.39
N ALA A 416 25.44 -29.13 -18.67
CA ALA A 416 26.58 -29.14 -19.58
C ALA A 416 27.21 -27.75 -19.76
N ALA A 417 26.40 -26.70 -19.76
CA ALA A 417 26.88 -25.33 -19.85
C ALA A 417 27.71 -24.93 -18.61
N HIS A 418 27.30 -25.34 -17.42
CA HIS A 418 28.09 -25.14 -16.20
C HIS A 418 29.41 -25.93 -16.23
N GLU A 419 29.38 -27.18 -16.68
CA GLU A 419 30.58 -28.01 -16.79
C GLU A 419 31.60 -27.41 -17.77
N ILE A 420 31.15 -26.96 -18.95
CA ILE A 420 32.03 -26.29 -19.92
C ILE A 420 32.65 -25.04 -19.32
N MET A 421 31.89 -24.23 -18.59
CA MET A 421 32.42 -23.03 -17.94
C MET A 421 33.43 -23.34 -16.84
N ALA A 422 33.20 -24.41 -16.08
CA ALA A 422 34.19 -24.87 -15.11
C ALA A 422 35.51 -25.27 -15.79
N VAL A 423 35.45 -25.89 -16.97
CA VAL A 423 36.64 -26.33 -17.73
C VAL A 423 37.33 -25.17 -18.45
N THR A 424 36.59 -24.26 -19.09
CA THR A 424 37.16 -23.12 -19.82
C THR A 424 37.75 -22.04 -18.90
N CYS A 425 37.18 -21.83 -17.70
CA CYS A 425 37.76 -20.94 -16.70
C CYS A 425 39.07 -21.47 -16.09
N VAL A 426 39.24 -22.80 -15.96
CA VAL A 426 40.50 -23.42 -15.52
C VAL A 426 41.58 -23.31 -16.61
N GLY A 427 41.20 -23.50 -17.89
CA GLY A 427 42.11 -23.30 -19.02
C GLY A 427 42.54 -21.83 -19.25
N GLY A 428 41.70 -20.87 -18.86
CA GLY A 428 41.99 -19.43 -18.92
C GLY A 428 42.98 -18.96 -17.86
N ALA A 429 42.89 -19.48 -16.63
CA ALA A 429 43.83 -19.16 -15.55
C ALA A 429 45.24 -19.70 -15.85
N SER A 430 45.36 -20.88 -16.46
CA SER A 430 46.66 -21.40 -16.94
C SER A 430 47.23 -20.59 -18.10
N ARG A 431 46.40 -20.03 -18.98
CA ARG A 431 46.87 -19.16 -20.09
C ARG A 431 47.31 -17.77 -19.62
N ILE A 432 46.65 -17.19 -18.62
CA ILE A 432 47.07 -15.90 -18.05
C ILE A 432 48.43 -16.06 -17.33
N ASN A 433 48.63 -17.16 -16.58
CA ASN A 433 49.93 -17.44 -15.97
C ASN A 433 51.03 -17.78 -17.01
N ALA A 434 50.72 -18.43 -18.13
CA ALA A 434 51.70 -18.69 -19.18
C ALA A 434 52.11 -17.42 -19.95
N ILE A 435 51.16 -16.49 -20.17
CA ILE A 435 51.43 -15.20 -20.83
C ILE A 435 52.18 -14.24 -19.87
N GLU A 436 51.93 -14.31 -18.56
CA GLU A 436 52.68 -13.54 -17.55
C GLU A 436 54.07 -14.11 -17.23
N GLN A 437 54.33 -15.39 -17.56
CA GLN A 437 55.64 -16.03 -17.34
C GLN A 437 56.56 -16.08 -18.57
N GLY A 438 56.12 -15.56 -19.73
CA GLY A 438 57.02 -15.39 -20.87
C GLY A 438 57.66 -16.68 -21.36
N GLU A 439 56.86 -17.74 -21.55
CA GLU A 439 57.29 -18.89 -22.33
C GLU A 439 56.59 -18.86 -23.69
N ASP A 440 57.40 -18.85 -24.76
CA ASP A 440 57.03 -18.73 -26.19
C ASP A 440 56.05 -19.81 -26.69
#